data_AF-A0A967V2A5-F1
#
_entry.id   AF-A0A967V2A5-F1
#
_cell.length_a   1.000
_cell.length_b   1.000
_cell.length_c   1.000
_cell.angle_alpha   90.00
_cell.angle_beta   90.00
_cell.angle_gamma   90.00
#
_symmetry.space_group_name_H-M   'P 1'
#
loop_
_entity.id
_entity.type
_entity.pdbx_description
1 polymer ?
#
loop_
_entity_poly.entity_id
_entity_poly.type
_entity_poly.pdbx_seq_one_letter_code
_entity_poly.pdbx_strand_id
1 'polypeptide(L)'
;MQEKPAGDAWLEAQRIALAPIAFQAARLLRDLGILAALREHRAGLTIGEIVETVGISRYGVVVLIEAGLAAGLVRCDEDRFVLTPTGFVLLTDESTRVNMNVVQECCYQSAYYLEDSIHEG
;
A
#
# COMPACT_ATOMS: atom_id res chain seq x y z
N MET A 1 25.56 14.50 -8.54
CA MET A 1 24.33 13.70 -8.71
C MET A 1 23.79 14.06 -10.09
N GLN A 2 23.58 13.09 -10.98
CA GLN A 2 23.08 13.37 -12.33
C GLN A 2 21.60 13.75 -12.25
N GLU A 3 21.17 14.72 -13.05
CA GLU A 3 19.79 15.20 -13.06
C GLU A 3 18.86 14.11 -13.59
N LYS A 4 17.75 13.85 -12.87
CA LYS A 4 16.75 12.85 -13.29
C LYS A 4 16.07 13.35 -14.58
N PRO A 5 15.75 12.45 -15.54
CA PRO A 5 14.86 12.78 -16.65
C PRO A 5 13.56 13.41 -16.15
N ALA A 6 12.97 14.34 -16.92
CA ALA A 6 11.78 15.09 -16.49
C ALA A 6 10.59 14.17 -16.12
N GLY A 7 10.43 13.04 -16.81
CA GLY A 7 9.40 12.05 -16.51
C GLY A 7 9.60 11.37 -15.15
N ASP A 8 10.84 11.02 -14.81
CA ASP A 8 11.16 10.41 -13.51
C ASP A 8 10.97 11.42 -12.38
N ALA A 9 11.31 12.68 -12.61
CA ALA A 9 11.06 13.74 -11.64
C ALA A 9 9.55 13.94 -11.39
N TRP A 10 8.74 13.93 -12.45
CA TRP A 10 7.28 14.02 -12.33
C TRP A 10 6.70 12.83 -11.55
N LEU A 11 7.13 11.60 -11.87
CA LEU A 11 6.64 10.40 -11.19
C LEU A 11 6.96 10.44 -9.70
N GLU A 12 8.18 10.84 -9.35
CA GLU A 12 8.61 10.93 -7.94
C GLU A 12 7.82 12.00 -7.18
N ALA A 13 7.49 13.13 -7.81
CA ALA A 13 6.61 14.14 -7.22
C ALA A 13 5.19 13.60 -6.96
N GLN A 14 4.63 12.82 -7.90
CA GLN A 14 3.32 12.18 -7.71
C GLN A 14 3.35 11.15 -6.58
N ARG A 15 4.46 10.39 -6.44
CA ARG A 15 4.64 9.45 -5.33
C ARG A 15 4.63 10.16 -3.97
N ILE A 16 5.25 11.32 -3.86
CA ILE A 16 5.22 12.14 -2.63
C ILE A 16 3.80 12.64 -2.36
N ALA A 17 3.13 13.21 -3.35
CA ALA A 17 1.78 13.78 -3.19
C ALA A 17 0.74 12.73 -2.78
N LEU A 18 0.86 11.50 -3.29
CA LEU A 18 -0.08 10.41 -3.03
C LEU A 18 0.37 9.48 -1.89
N ALA A 19 1.55 9.72 -1.30
CA ALA A 19 2.10 8.88 -0.24
C ALA A 19 1.13 8.64 0.94
N PRO A 20 0.39 9.65 1.46
CA PRO A 20 -0.50 9.42 2.59
C PRO A 20 -1.65 8.45 2.27
N ILE A 21 -2.17 8.50 1.04
CA ILE A 21 -3.26 7.64 0.56
C ILE A 21 -2.73 6.24 0.28
N ALA A 22 -1.60 6.14 -0.43
CA ALA A 22 -0.93 4.88 -0.73
C ALA A 22 -0.53 4.14 0.57
N PHE A 23 -0.07 4.87 1.58
CA PHE A 23 0.26 4.32 2.90
C PHE A 23 -0.95 3.65 3.56
N GLN A 24 -2.10 4.34 3.63
CA GLN A 24 -3.30 3.78 4.25
C GLN A 24 -3.82 2.57 3.48
N ALA A 25 -3.84 2.63 2.14
CA ALA A 25 -4.24 1.49 1.32
C ALA A 25 -3.32 0.28 1.51
N ALA A 26 -2.00 0.49 1.49
CA ALA A 26 -1.00 -0.55 1.71
C ALA A 26 -1.13 -1.19 3.10
N ARG A 27 -1.37 -0.37 4.13
CA ARG A 27 -1.60 -0.83 5.50
C ARG A 27 -2.86 -1.70 5.58
N LEU A 28 -3.97 -1.26 4.98
CA LEU A 28 -5.24 -2.02 4.99
C LEU A 28 -5.16 -3.31 4.16
N LEU A 29 -4.48 -3.29 3.01
CA LEU A 29 -4.19 -4.50 2.23
C LEU A 29 -3.47 -5.57 3.06
N ARG A 30 -2.52 -5.14 3.89
CA ARG A 30 -1.79 -6.01 4.82
C ARG A 30 -2.65 -6.46 5.99
N ASP A 31 -3.23 -5.51 6.72
CA ASP A 31 -3.90 -5.73 8.02
C ASP A 31 -5.24 -6.46 7.86
N LEU A 32 -5.95 -6.27 6.74
CA LEU A 32 -7.18 -6.99 6.43
C LEU A 32 -6.92 -8.35 5.77
N GLY A 33 -5.66 -8.77 5.66
CA GLY A 33 -5.28 -10.11 5.20
C GLY A 33 -5.31 -10.33 3.69
N ILE A 34 -5.52 -9.30 2.87
CA ILE A 34 -5.52 -9.45 1.39
C ILE A 34 -4.14 -9.87 0.89
N LEU A 35 -3.07 -9.22 1.32
CA LEU A 35 -1.71 -9.61 0.89
C LEU A 35 -1.35 -11.02 1.38
N ALA A 36 -1.82 -11.41 2.57
CA ALA A 36 -1.63 -12.76 3.09
C ALA A 36 -2.38 -13.79 2.23
N ALA A 37 -3.64 -13.54 1.88
CA ALA A 37 -4.42 -14.38 0.98
C ALA A 37 -3.74 -14.57 -0.37
N LEU A 38 -3.23 -13.49 -0.97
CA LEU A 38 -2.50 -13.55 -2.24
C LEU A 38 -1.16 -14.29 -2.13
N ARG A 39 -0.49 -14.23 -0.98
CA ARG A 39 0.75 -14.98 -0.73
C ARG A 39 0.53 -16.49 -0.76
N GLU A 40 -0.54 -16.96 -0.13
CA GLU A 40 -0.85 -18.40 -0.05
C GLU A 40 -1.31 -18.97 -1.40
N HIS A 41 -1.78 -18.12 -2.32
CA HIS A 41 -2.30 -18.52 -3.63
C HIS A 41 -1.40 -18.01 -4.76
N ARG A 42 -0.37 -18.79 -5.11
CA ARG A 42 0.62 -18.41 -6.14
C ARG A 42 0.03 -18.15 -7.53
N ALA A 43 -1.08 -18.81 -7.87
CA ALA A 43 -1.80 -18.58 -9.12
C ALA A 43 -2.64 -17.28 -9.12
N GLY A 44 -2.70 -16.60 -7.97
CA GLY A 44 -3.53 -15.43 -7.75
C GLY A 44 -4.98 -15.76 -7.45
N LEU A 45 -5.72 -14.72 -7.04
CA LEU A 45 -7.13 -14.80 -6.69
C LEU A 45 -7.94 -13.79 -7.50
N THR A 46 -9.17 -14.14 -7.86
CA THR A 46 -10.14 -13.19 -8.40
C THR A 46 -10.72 -12.31 -7.28
N ILE A 47 -11.38 -11.20 -7.62
CA ILE A 47 -12.07 -10.36 -6.62
C ILE A 47 -13.04 -11.19 -5.76
N GLY A 48 -13.77 -12.13 -6.37
CA GLY A 48 -14.74 -12.97 -5.64
C GLY A 48 -14.06 -13.86 -4.61
N GLU A 49 -13.00 -14.56 -5.01
CA GLU A 49 -12.21 -15.43 -4.13
C GLU A 49 -11.55 -14.62 -2.99
N ILE A 50 -11.10 -13.39 -3.25
CA ILE A 50 -10.56 -12.50 -2.21
C ILE A 50 -11.65 -12.11 -1.21
N VAL A 51 -12.82 -11.70 -1.68
CA VAL A 51 -13.98 -11.34 -0.82
C VAL A 51 -14.33 -12.50 0.11
N GLU A 52 -14.42 -13.72 -0.41
CA GLU A 52 -14.71 -14.91 0.38
C GLU A 52 -13.61 -15.22 1.40
N THR A 53 -12.35 -14.98 1.03
CA THR A 53 -11.19 -15.28 1.89
C THR A 53 -11.03 -14.30 3.05
N VAL A 54 -11.17 -12.98 2.79
CA VAL A 54 -10.90 -11.94 3.81
C VAL A 54 -12.15 -11.44 4.52
N GLY A 55 -13.35 -11.71 3.99
CA GLY A 55 -14.61 -11.38 4.65
C GLY A 55 -14.97 -9.89 4.70
N ILE A 56 -14.39 -9.06 3.84
CA ILE A 56 -14.77 -7.64 3.70
C ILE A 56 -15.66 -7.42 2.47
N SER A 57 -16.35 -6.27 2.40
CA SER A 57 -17.24 -5.97 1.28
C SER A 57 -16.54 -6.04 -0.08
N ARG A 58 -17.27 -6.43 -1.13
CA ARG A 58 -16.77 -6.42 -2.52
C ARG A 58 -16.21 -5.06 -2.92
N TYR A 59 -16.88 -3.98 -2.51
CA TYR A 59 -16.39 -2.62 -2.74
C TYR A 59 -15.04 -2.37 -2.06
N GLY A 60 -14.90 -2.75 -0.79
CA GLY A 60 -13.64 -2.63 -0.05
C GLY A 60 -12.50 -3.41 -0.71
N VAL A 61 -12.75 -4.64 -1.17
CA VAL A 61 -11.76 -5.42 -1.92
C VAL A 61 -11.37 -4.72 -3.21
N VAL A 62 -12.34 -4.26 -4.01
CA VAL A 62 -12.06 -3.57 -5.28
C VAL A 62 -11.22 -2.33 -5.05
N VAL A 63 -11.61 -1.45 -4.13
CA VAL A 63 -10.87 -0.22 -3.81
C VAL A 63 -9.44 -0.53 -3.38
N LEU A 64 -9.24 -1.51 -2.49
CA LEU A 64 -7.91 -1.87 -2.00
C LEU A 64 -7.06 -2.54 -3.08
N ILE A 65 -7.64 -3.40 -3.91
CA ILE A 65 -6.92 -4.03 -5.02
C ILE A 65 -6.51 -2.99 -6.07
N GLU A 66 -7.39 -2.07 -6.45
CA GLU A 66 -7.06 -0.98 -7.37
C GLU A 66 -5.93 -0.09 -6.82
N ALA A 67 -5.99 0.27 -5.54
CA ALA A 67 -4.90 0.99 -4.88
C ALA A 67 -3.61 0.15 -4.81
N GLY A 68 -3.72 -1.16 -4.60
CA GLY A 68 -2.60 -2.10 -4.59
C GLY A 68 -1.93 -2.24 -5.96
N LEU A 69 -2.69 -2.21 -7.06
CA LEU A 69 -2.18 -2.15 -8.43
C LEU A 69 -1.42 -0.84 -8.65
N ALA A 70 -2.02 0.30 -8.30
CA ALA A 70 -1.40 1.62 -8.45
C ALA A 70 -0.12 1.78 -7.62
N ALA A 71 -0.08 1.20 -6.42
CA ALA A 71 1.07 1.19 -5.53
C ALA A 71 2.12 0.12 -5.88
N GLY A 72 1.85 -0.77 -6.86
CA GLY A 72 2.75 -1.85 -7.25
C GLY A 72 2.89 -2.98 -6.22
N LEU A 73 1.93 -3.12 -5.31
CA LEU A 73 1.88 -4.20 -4.29
C LEU A 73 1.24 -5.47 -4.82
N VAL A 74 0.37 -5.32 -5.82
CA VAL A 74 -0.37 -6.38 -6.49
C VAL A 74 -0.22 -6.19 -8.00
N ARG A 75 -0.18 -7.26 -8.77
CA ARG A 75 -0.31 -7.23 -10.24
C ARG A 75 -1.54 -8.02 -10.67
N CYS A 76 -2.10 -7.69 -11.82
CA CYS A 76 -3.19 -8.44 -12.44
C CYS A 76 -2.62 -9.34 -13.56
N ASP A 77 -3.07 -10.58 -13.60
CA ASP A 77 -2.79 -11.57 -14.64
C ASP A 77 -4.14 -12.07 -15.14
N GLU A 78 -4.57 -11.59 -16.30
CA GLU A 78 -5.95 -11.75 -16.80
C GLU A 78 -6.99 -11.21 -15.79
N ASP A 79 -7.65 -12.09 -15.03
CA ASP A 79 -8.64 -11.76 -14.01
C ASP A 79 -8.19 -12.12 -12.57
N ARG A 80 -6.92 -12.57 -12.42
CA ARG A 80 -6.34 -12.99 -11.14
C ARG A 80 -5.31 -11.99 -10.65
N PHE A 81 -5.43 -11.63 -9.38
CA PHE A 81 -4.51 -10.75 -8.69
C PHE A 81 -3.42 -11.56 -8.01
N VAL A 82 -2.17 -11.14 -8.17
CA VAL A 82 -0.97 -11.83 -7.66
C VAL A 82 -0.12 -10.86 -6.86
N LEU A 83 0.45 -11.34 -5.75
CA LEU A 83 1.35 -10.57 -4.91
C LEU A 83 2.66 -10.24 -5.65
N THR A 84 3.10 -8.98 -5.60
CA THR A 84 4.41 -8.58 -6.15
C THR A 84 5.52 -8.76 -5.10
N PRO A 85 6.82 -8.71 -5.48
CA PRO A 85 7.90 -8.68 -4.51
C PRO A 85 7.80 -7.53 -3.50
N THR A 86 7.34 -6.36 -3.93
CA THR A 86 7.11 -5.20 -3.03
C THR A 86 5.99 -5.48 -2.04
N GLY A 87 4.86 -6.04 -2.49
CA GLY A 87 3.79 -6.48 -1.60
C GLY A 87 4.23 -7.56 -0.62
N PHE A 88 5.10 -8.48 -1.06
CA PHE A 88 5.69 -9.51 -0.22
C PHE A 88 6.55 -8.91 0.90
N VAL A 89 7.47 -8.00 0.58
CA VAL A 89 8.31 -7.32 1.59
C VAL A 89 7.43 -6.55 2.58
N LEU A 90 6.43 -5.81 2.10
CA LEU A 90 5.52 -5.05 2.97
C LEU A 90 4.76 -5.97 3.95
N LEU A 91 4.45 -7.20 3.53
CA LEU A 91 3.79 -8.21 4.35
C LEU A 91 4.74 -8.91 5.34
N THR A 92 5.97 -9.25 4.93
CA THR A 92 6.84 -10.17 5.68
C THR A 92 8.00 -9.50 6.41
N ASP A 93 8.49 -8.36 5.94
CA ASP A 93 9.64 -7.69 6.55
C ASP A 93 9.25 -7.02 7.86
N GLU A 94 9.89 -7.42 8.95
CA GLU A 94 9.57 -6.94 10.30
C GLU A 94 9.87 -5.46 10.45
N SER A 95 10.99 -4.97 9.91
CA SER A 95 11.38 -3.56 9.99
C SER A 95 10.37 -2.66 9.29
N THR A 96 9.92 -3.05 8.09
CA THR A 96 8.88 -2.35 7.33
C THR A 96 7.57 -2.32 8.11
N ARG A 97 7.18 -3.45 8.74
CA ARG A 97 5.96 -3.51 9.56
C ARG A 97 6.03 -2.57 10.76
N VAL A 98 7.14 -2.59 11.50
CA VAL A 98 7.36 -1.69 12.65
C VAL A 98 7.30 -0.24 12.22
N ASN A 99 7.99 0.14 11.13
CA ASN A 99 7.96 1.50 10.61
C ASN A 99 6.54 1.96 10.25
N MET A 100 5.76 1.12 9.56
CA MET A 100 4.38 1.45 9.23
C MET A 100 3.50 1.59 10.47
N ASN A 101 3.71 0.76 11.50
CA ASN A 101 2.93 0.86 12.73
C ASN A 101 3.27 2.14 13.51
N VAL A 102 4.55 2.47 13.66
CA VAL A 102 4.97 3.75 14.28
C VAL A 102 4.42 4.94 13.50
N VAL A 103 4.49 4.90 12.16
CA VAL A 103 3.89 5.97 11.35
C VAL A 103 2.39 6.05 11.61
N GLN A 104 1.64 4.95 11.58
CA GLN A 104 0.19 4.95 11.79
C GLN A 104 -0.21 5.45 13.18
N GLU A 105 0.46 4.96 14.23
CA GLU A 105 0.05 5.13 15.62
C GLU A 105 0.59 6.43 16.24
N CYS A 106 1.79 6.84 15.86
CA CYS A 106 2.47 8.01 16.46
C CYS A 106 2.54 9.20 15.50
N CYS A 107 2.84 8.97 14.22
CA CYS A 107 3.22 10.05 13.31
C CYS A 107 2.09 10.54 12.42
N TYR A 108 1.14 9.70 12.01
CA TYR A 108 0.25 10.01 10.88
C TYR A 108 -0.68 11.17 11.20
N GLN A 109 -1.31 11.16 12.38
CA GLN A 109 -2.14 12.28 12.82
C GLN A 109 -1.29 13.48 13.23
N SER A 110 -0.18 13.25 13.93
CA SER A 110 0.71 14.31 14.41
C SER A 110 1.37 15.10 13.26
N ALA A 111 1.66 14.43 12.14
CA ALA A 111 2.24 15.04 10.95
C ALA A 111 1.35 16.11 10.32
N TYR A 112 0.04 16.10 10.60
CA TYR A 112 -0.85 17.19 10.19
C TYR A 112 -0.46 18.53 10.83
N TYR A 113 0.00 18.49 12.09
CA TYR A 113 0.42 19.67 12.85
C TYR A 113 1.92 19.98 12.71
N LEU A 114 2.60 19.34 11.76
CA LEU A 114 4.05 19.53 11.58
C LEU A 114 4.41 20.98 11.23
N GLU A 115 3.55 21.67 10.47
CA GLU A 115 3.73 23.09 10.14
C GLU A 115 3.72 23.96 11.41
N ASP A 116 2.72 23.78 12.27
CA ASP A 116 2.59 24.51 13.54
C ASP A 116 3.81 24.27 14.45
N SER A 117 4.23 23.01 14.63
CA SER A 117 5.41 22.68 15.45
C SER A 117 6.72 23.27 14.91
N ILE A 118 6.85 23.46 13.59
CA ILE A 118 8.02 24.12 13.00
C ILE A 118 8.00 25.63 13.30
N HIS A 119 6.81 26.24 13.32
CA HIS A 119 6.66 27.66 13.59
C HIS A 119 6.72 28.00 15.08
N GLU A 120 6.20 27.15 15.95
CA GLU A 120 5.94 27.47 17.36
C GLU A 120 6.81 26.72 18.36
N GLY A 121 7.43 25.60 17.97
CA GLY A 121 8.19 24.70 18.85
C GLY A 121 7.33 23.67 19.57
#